data_AF-A0AAU6DJ07-F1
#
_entry.id   AF-A0AAU6DJ07-F1
#
_cell.length_a   1.000
_cell.length_b   1.000
_cell.length_c   1.000
_cell.angle_alpha   90.00
_cell.angle_beta   90.00
_cell.angle_gamma   90.00
#
_symmetry.space_group_name_H-M   'P 1'
#
loop_
_entity.id
_entity.type
_entity.pdbx_description
1 polymer ?
#
loop_
_entity_poly.entity_id
_entity_poly.type
_entity_poly.pdbx_seq_one_letter_code
_entity_poly.pdbx_strand_id
1 'polypeptide(L)'
;MLPESIPTVRLTAQYLSLDGHPLSGSVEFQPPALLTHSEADLFVGGPATANLDSEGRLDVVLPATDAEGWNPFGWTYTVTERLNGVGRSRTYHIALSVTAPEVDLADIAPADPAGAQYVTVPGPTGPQGEPGPEGPAGPVRSVNGHTEADIILTAAEISALATSAAGQAGGVAQLDADGKVPLNQLPDGTGEGVTSVNGRTGAVTLAAADLGALTQASGDARYLAVDAAPVLSVNGQTGTVTLTAADLSAVSADQAVLLTGSQTIAGAKTFSTVPTVTADPANANQLVRRSYVDTVASSGTWTPAALGFKSWAFDPATSSVTNPQYCINGTVYLIGVPLTTAATVTNVVFYVPGYAGGGLAATSYAGLYTSAGVRVGVTGTLDKLITTTGGTTFVLKLTTAYAAAAGNYWVALLVNGPDPKTNGPAFMVGASVGNYPGGSARMPGAFVRHARLAATGQTSLPASFTPSTIVADANAIWAAVS
;
A
#
# COMPACT_ATOMS: atom_id res chain seq x y z
N MET A 1 -29.78 -20.33 -16.25
CA MET A 1 -29.53 -20.94 -17.58
C MET A 1 -28.61 -19.98 -18.31
N LEU A 2 -27.44 -20.44 -18.77
CA LEU A 2 -26.55 -19.65 -19.62
C LEU A 2 -27.16 -19.54 -21.04
N PRO A 3 -26.89 -18.47 -21.81
CA PRO A 3 -27.33 -18.41 -23.20
C PRO A 3 -26.76 -19.54 -24.04
N GLU A 4 -27.53 -20.02 -25.02
CA GLU A 4 -27.10 -21.08 -25.95
C GLU A 4 -25.86 -20.71 -26.79
N SER A 5 -25.56 -19.41 -26.90
CA SER A 5 -24.39 -18.90 -27.59
C SER A 5 -23.06 -19.15 -26.86
N ILE A 6 -23.08 -19.53 -25.58
CA ILE A 6 -21.87 -19.86 -24.82
C ILE A 6 -21.66 -21.38 -24.85
N PRO A 7 -20.57 -21.88 -25.46
CA PRO A 7 -20.23 -23.29 -25.42
C PRO A 7 -20.07 -23.80 -23.98
N THR A 8 -20.59 -25.00 -23.73
CA THR A 8 -20.50 -25.65 -22.42
C THR A 8 -19.92 -27.06 -22.55
N VAL A 9 -19.33 -27.54 -21.45
CA VAL A 9 -18.81 -28.89 -21.30
C VAL A 9 -19.61 -29.58 -20.21
N ARG A 10 -20.07 -30.81 -20.49
CA ARG A 10 -20.65 -31.69 -19.49
C ARG A 10 -19.53 -32.42 -18.76
N LEU A 11 -19.46 -32.22 -17.45
CA LEU A 11 -18.45 -32.78 -16.58
C LEU A 11 -19.09 -33.84 -15.68
N THR A 12 -18.56 -35.06 -15.72
CA THR A 12 -18.98 -36.17 -14.86
C THR A 12 -17.89 -36.54 -13.86
N ALA A 13 -18.26 -37.18 -12.76
CA ALA A 13 -17.32 -37.87 -11.88
C ALA A 13 -18.05 -38.93 -11.07
N GLN A 14 -17.32 -39.91 -10.54
CA GLN A 14 -17.82 -40.86 -9.55
C GLN A 14 -16.86 -40.99 -8.37
N TYR A 15 -17.40 -40.81 -7.15
CA TYR A 15 -16.64 -40.90 -5.90
C TYR A 15 -17.10 -42.11 -5.10
N LEU A 16 -16.18 -43.07 -4.96
CA LEU A 16 -16.35 -44.25 -4.12
C LEU A 16 -15.27 -44.26 -3.02
N SER A 17 -15.62 -44.78 -1.84
CA SER A 17 -14.64 -45.16 -0.83
C SER A 17 -13.85 -46.39 -1.27
N LEU A 18 -12.77 -46.72 -0.56
CA LEU A 18 -11.88 -47.84 -0.93
C LEU A 18 -12.59 -49.22 -0.89
N ASP A 19 -13.64 -49.33 -0.09
CA ASP A 19 -14.53 -50.50 0.00
C ASP A 19 -15.70 -50.46 -1.00
N GLY A 20 -15.74 -49.47 -1.89
CA GLY A 20 -16.69 -49.39 -3.01
C GLY A 20 -18.03 -48.73 -2.68
N HIS A 21 -18.21 -48.17 -1.48
CA HIS A 21 -19.42 -47.44 -1.14
C HIS A 21 -19.43 -46.02 -1.75
N PRO A 22 -20.58 -45.54 -2.25
CA PRO A 22 -20.73 -44.16 -2.68
C PRO A 22 -20.36 -43.14 -1.59
N LEU A 23 -19.51 -42.18 -1.94
CA LEU A 23 -19.24 -41.03 -1.09
C LEU A 23 -20.35 -39.98 -1.24
N SER A 24 -20.54 -39.16 -0.20
CA SER A 24 -21.46 -38.02 -0.22
C SER A 24 -20.70 -36.72 -0.07
N GLY A 25 -21.27 -35.60 -0.52
CA GLY A 25 -20.64 -34.29 -0.43
C GLY A 25 -20.94 -33.44 -1.65
N SER A 26 -20.06 -32.48 -1.92
CA SER A 26 -20.18 -31.61 -3.08
C SER A 26 -18.83 -31.25 -3.68
N VAL A 27 -18.86 -30.86 -4.95
CA VAL A 27 -17.70 -30.32 -5.68
C VAL A 27 -18.03 -28.91 -6.11
N GLU A 28 -17.14 -27.98 -5.78
CA GLU A 28 -17.27 -26.56 -6.08
C GLU A 28 -16.33 -26.19 -7.24
N PHE A 29 -16.86 -25.52 -8.26
CA PHE A 29 -16.14 -25.06 -9.45
C PHE A 29 -16.14 -23.52 -9.48
N GLN A 30 -15.00 -22.92 -9.15
CA GLN A 30 -14.87 -21.47 -8.97
C GLN A 30 -14.04 -20.85 -10.12
N PRO A 31 -14.59 -19.93 -10.93
CA PRO A 31 -13.81 -19.13 -11.87
C PRO A 31 -12.88 -18.14 -11.14
N PRO A 32 -11.80 -17.64 -11.76
CA PRO A 32 -10.78 -16.82 -11.10
C PRO A 32 -11.26 -15.42 -10.69
N ALA A 33 -12.29 -14.88 -11.36
CA ALA A 33 -12.93 -13.58 -11.07
C ALA A 33 -14.31 -13.50 -11.76
N LEU A 34 -14.93 -12.30 -11.78
CA LEU A 34 -16.09 -12.02 -12.64
C LEU A 34 -15.64 -12.00 -14.11
N LEU A 35 -16.08 -12.98 -14.89
CA LEU A 35 -15.79 -13.13 -16.31
C LEU A 35 -16.75 -12.29 -17.15
N THR A 36 -16.27 -11.72 -18.26
CA THR A 36 -17.12 -11.05 -19.26
C THR A 36 -17.15 -11.88 -20.54
N HIS A 37 -18.33 -12.07 -21.13
CA HIS A 37 -18.48 -12.66 -22.47
C HIS A 37 -18.97 -11.58 -23.44
N SER A 38 -18.09 -11.09 -24.32
CA SER A 38 -18.37 -9.91 -25.15
C SER A 38 -19.44 -10.15 -26.22
N GLU A 39 -19.56 -11.37 -26.75
CA GLU A 39 -20.57 -11.68 -27.79
C GLU A 39 -21.96 -11.95 -27.22
N ALA A 40 -22.04 -12.27 -25.93
CA ALA A 40 -23.29 -12.58 -25.24
C ALA A 40 -23.72 -11.43 -24.30
N ASP A 41 -22.98 -10.32 -24.31
CA ASP A 41 -23.19 -9.11 -23.50
C ASP A 41 -23.49 -9.40 -22.01
N LEU A 42 -22.73 -10.32 -21.40
CA LEU A 42 -22.98 -10.75 -20.02
C LEU A 42 -21.73 -10.94 -19.17
N PHE A 43 -21.94 -10.89 -17.84
CA PHE A 43 -20.95 -11.21 -16.83
C PHE A 43 -21.30 -12.53 -16.13
N VAL A 44 -20.33 -13.43 -15.98
CA VAL A 44 -20.46 -14.72 -15.26
C VAL A 44 -19.51 -14.76 -14.09
N GLY A 45 -19.99 -15.14 -12.91
CA GLY A 45 -19.13 -15.28 -11.73
C GLY A 45 -19.80 -16.08 -10.63
N GLY A 46 -19.07 -16.26 -9.54
CA GLY A 46 -19.47 -17.11 -8.41
C GLY A 46 -19.24 -18.60 -8.67
N PRO A 47 -19.20 -19.42 -7.61
CA PRO A 47 -18.95 -20.84 -7.74
C PRO A 47 -20.20 -21.59 -8.23
N ALA A 48 -20.01 -22.55 -9.12
CA ALA A 48 -21.00 -23.59 -9.37
C ALA A 48 -20.77 -24.75 -8.41
N THR A 49 -21.79 -25.17 -7.65
CA THR A 49 -21.69 -26.31 -6.72
C THR A 49 -22.53 -27.47 -7.24
N ALA A 50 -21.90 -28.63 -7.43
CA ALA A 50 -22.57 -29.88 -7.77
C ALA A 50 -22.56 -30.82 -6.56
N ASN A 51 -23.74 -31.26 -6.13
CA ASN A 51 -23.87 -32.27 -5.06
C ASN A 51 -23.76 -33.67 -5.66
N LEU A 52 -23.18 -34.60 -4.90
CA LEU A 52 -23.18 -36.01 -5.27
C LEU A 52 -24.58 -36.61 -5.10
N ASP A 53 -24.98 -37.47 -6.03
CA ASP A 53 -26.20 -38.29 -5.93
C ASP A 53 -26.03 -39.48 -4.98
N SER A 54 -27.06 -40.33 -4.87
CA SER A 54 -27.05 -41.54 -4.04
C SER A 54 -26.00 -42.58 -4.46
N GLU A 55 -25.50 -42.49 -5.69
CA GLU A 55 -24.50 -43.37 -6.28
C GLU A 55 -23.09 -42.74 -6.26
N GLY A 56 -22.95 -41.56 -5.63
CA GLY A 56 -21.69 -40.84 -5.47
C GLY A 56 -21.24 -40.15 -6.75
N ARG A 57 -22.15 -39.91 -7.70
CA ARG A 57 -21.86 -39.31 -9.00
C ARG A 57 -22.20 -37.83 -9.01
N LEU A 58 -21.46 -37.08 -9.84
CA LEU A 58 -21.86 -35.74 -10.26
C LEU A 58 -22.02 -35.69 -11.77
N ASP A 59 -22.95 -34.85 -12.21
CA ASP A 59 -23.17 -34.49 -13.61
C ASP A 59 -23.51 -33.00 -13.64
N VAL A 60 -22.60 -32.20 -14.19
CA VAL A 60 -22.73 -30.75 -14.20
C VAL A 60 -22.32 -30.19 -15.56
N VAL A 61 -23.07 -29.19 -16.04
CA VAL A 61 -22.75 -28.48 -17.27
C VAL A 61 -22.12 -27.14 -16.92
N LEU A 62 -20.89 -26.92 -17.38
CA LEU A 62 -20.08 -25.74 -17.06
C LEU A 62 -19.63 -25.03 -18.36
N PRO A 63 -19.51 -23.70 -18.37
CA PRO A 63 -18.85 -22.97 -19.46
C PRO A 63 -17.50 -23.57 -19.87
N ALA A 64 -17.26 -23.70 -21.17
CA ALA A 64 -15.93 -23.98 -21.68
C ALA A 64 -15.01 -22.78 -21.42
N THR A 65 -13.79 -23.05 -20.98
CA THR A 65 -12.82 -22.04 -20.53
C THR A 65 -12.05 -21.36 -21.66
N ASP A 66 -12.07 -21.96 -22.85
CA ASP A 66 -11.39 -21.51 -24.08
C ASP A 66 -12.37 -21.11 -25.19
N ALA A 67 -13.64 -20.85 -24.85
CA ALA A 67 -14.58 -20.28 -25.81
C ALA A 67 -14.20 -18.85 -26.20
N GLU A 68 -14.34 -18.51 -27.49
CA GLU A 68 -14.12 -17.16 -28.00
C GLU A 68 -15.11 -16.17 -27.35
N GLY A 69 -14.68 -14.93 -27.10
CA GLY A 69 -15.49 -13.90 -26.45
C GLY A 69 -15.32 -13.80 -24.92
N TRP A 70 -14.65 -14.77 -24.26
CA TRP A 70 -14.27 -14.62 -22.86
C TRP A 70 -13.16 -13.57 -22.65
N ASN A 71 -13.32 -12.77 -21.58
CA ASN A 71 -12.27 -11.92 -21.04
C ASN A 71 -12.08 -12.17 -19.54
N PRO A 72 -10.92 -12.71 -19.10
CA PRO A 72 -9.80 -13.17 -19.92
C PRO A 72 -10.15 -14.44 -20.72
N PHE A 73 -9.53 -14.64 -21.88
CA PHE A 73 -9.62 -15.87 -22.67
C PHE A 73 -8.74 -16.98 -22.08
N GLY A 74 -9.16 -18.24 -22.17
CA GLY A 74 -8.35 -19.40 -21.75
C GLY A 74 -8.12 -19.48 -20.24
N TRP A 75 -9.14 -19.16 -19.45
CA TRP A 75 -9.09 -19.17 -17.98
C TRP A 75 -9.18 -20.61 -17.43
N THR A 76 -9.17 -20.78 -16.11
CA THR A 76 -9.27 -22.11 -15.47
C THR A 76 -10.22 -22.06 -14.28
N TYR A 77 -10.95 -23.14 -14.04
CA TYR A 77 -11.67 -23.33 -12.77
C TYR A 77 -10.73 -23.72 -11.65
N THR A 78 -10.97 -23.21 -10.45
CA THR A 78 -10.50 -23.81 -9.20
C THR A 78 -11.56 -24.81 -8.75
N VAL A 79 -11.21 -26.10 -8.72
CA VAL A 79 -12.06 -27.19 -8.22
C VAL A 79 -11.77 -27.39 -6.75
N THR A 80 -12.80 -27.45 -5.91
CA THR A 80 -12.68 -27.83 -4.51
C THR A 80 -13.61 -29.01 -4.22
N GLU A 81 -13.04 -30.17 -3.93
CA GLU A 81 -13.78 -31.39 -3.56
C GLU A 81 -14.03 -31.39 -2.04
N ARG A 82 -15.30 -31.27 -1.63
CA ARG A 82 -15.75 -31.33 -0.23
C ARG A 82 -16.52 -32.63 0.00
N LEU A 83 -15.77 -33.72 0.15
CA LEU A 83 -16.31 -35.06 0.33
C LEU A 83 -16.41 -35.42 1.81
N ASN A 84 -17.55 -35.96 2.22
CA ASN A 84 -17.76 -36.49 3.56
C ASN A 84 -17.06 -37.85 3.69
N GLY A 85 -16.35 -38.08 4.78
CA GLY A 85 -15.63 -39.35 5.02
C GLY A 85 -14.22 -39.41 4.42
N VAL A 86 -13.76 -38.39 3.69
CA VAL A 86 -12.38 -38.27 3.21
C VAL A 86 -11.64 -37.24 4.07
N GLY A 87 -10.50 -37.63 4.64
CA GLY A 87 -9.78 -36.84 5.66
C GLY A 87 -9.10 -35.55 5.17
N ARG A 88 -9.15 -35.23 3.87
CA ARG A 88 -8.61 -34.00 3.30
C ARG A 88 -9.48 -33.50 2.14
N SER A 89 -9.78 -32.21 2.12
CA SER A 89 -10.32 -31.55 0.92
C SER A 89 -9.19 -31.40 -0.10
N ARG A 90 -9.49 -31.62 -1.38
CA ARG A 90 -8.55 -31.42 -2.48
C ARG A 90 -8.94 -30.16 -3.24
N THR A 91 -7.94 -29.33 -3.56
CA THR A 91 -8.12 -28.13 -4.39
C THR A 91 -7.10 -28.14 -5.53
N TYR A 92 -7.57 -27.95 -6.76
CA TYR A 92 -6.73 -27.94 -7.96
C TYR A 92 -7.37 -27.11 -9.08
N HIS A 93 -6.64 -26.88 -10.16
CA HIS A 93 -7.14 -26.13 -11.31
C HIS A 93 -7.42 -27.04 -12.51
N ILE A 94 -8.49 -26.77 -13.24
CA ILE A 94 -8.81 -27.44 -14.50
C ILE A 94 -9.15 -26.42 -15.59
N ALA A 95 -8.87 -26.78 -16.85
CA ALA A 95 -9.42 -26.13 -18.03
C ALA A 95 -10.45 -27.06 -18.66
N LEU A 96 -11.56 -26.51 -19.16
CA LEU A 96 -12.59 -27.25 -19.88
C LEU A 96 -12.63 -26.76 -21.32
N SER A 97 -12.20 -27.59 -22.28
CA SER A 97 -12.05 -27.15 -23.66
C SER A 97 -13.32 -27.34 -24.49
N VAL A 98 -13.62 -26.39 -25.38
CA VAL A 98 -14.67 -26.51 -26.40
C VAL A 98 -14.49 -27.73 -27.30
N THR A 99 -13.26 -28.27 -27.45
CA THR A 99 -13.01 -29.46 -28.26
C THR A 99 -13.31 -30.78 -27.53
N ALA A 100 -13.61 -30.72 -26.22
CA ALA A 100 -13.94 -31.87 -25.37
C ALA A 100 -15.29 -31.61 -24.67
N PRO A 101 -16.42 -31.81 -25.36
CA PRO A 101 -17.75 -31.46 -24.84
C PRO A 101 -18.24 -32.35 -23.69
N GLU A 102 -17.64 -33.55 -23.53
CA GLU A 102 -17.87 -34.45 -22.40
C GLU A 102 -16.52 -34.82 -21.79
N VAL A 103 -16.38 -34.64 -20.48
CA VAL A 103 -15.14 -34.91 -19.74
C VAL A 103 -15.48 -35.60 -18.42
N ASP A 104 -14.72 -36.63 -18.07
CA ASP A 104 -14.73 -37.13 -16.70
C ASP A 104 -13.65 -36.42 -15.87
N LEU A 105 -14.03 -35.93 -14.69
CA LEU A 105 -13.14 -35.20 -13.80
C LEU A 105 -11.93 -36.04 -13.38
N ALA A 106 -12.06 -37.38 -13.30
CA ALA A 106 -10.95 -38.27 -12.96
C ALA A 106 -9.83 -38.28 -14.02
N ASP A 107 -10.16 -38.02 -15.29
CA ASP A 107 -9.20 -38.02 -16.39
C ASP A 107 -8.33 -36.75 -16.43
N ILE A 108 -8.86 -35.64 -15.90
CA ILE A 108 -8.21 -34.32 -15.94
C ILE A 108 -7.72 -33.84 -14.57
N ALA A 109 -8.11 -34.50 -13.47
CA ALA A 109 -7.68 -34.11 -12.13
C ALA A 109 -6.18 -34.41 -11.92
N PRO A 110 -5.34 -33.40 -11.66
CA PRO A 110 -3.89 -33.56 -11.57
C PRO A 110 -3.51 -34.33 -10.31
N ALA A 111 -2.78 -35.43 -10.41
CA ALA A 111 -2.26 -36.16 -9.25
C ALA A 111 -1.47 -35.19 -8.34
N ASP A 112 -1.84 -35.11 -7.05
CA ASP A 112 -1.11 -34.30 -6.06
C ASP A 112 0.14 -35.07 -5.60
N PRO A 113 1.36 -34.70 -6.04
CA PRO A 113 2.58 -35.42 -5.67
C PRO A 113 3.06 -35.03 -4.27
N ALA A 114 2.63 -33.87 -3.74
CA ALA A 114 3.03 -33.38 -2.43
C ALA A 114 2.26 -34.08 -1.28
N GLY A 115 1.13 -34.71 -1.61
CA GLY A 115 0.26 -35.43 -0.68
C GLY A 115 0.51 -36.94 -0.56
N ALA A 116 1.52 -37.51 -1.24
CA ALA A 116 1.78 -38.96 -1.23
C ALA A 116 3.27 -39.28 -1.05
N GLN A 117 3.60 -39.99 0.03
CA GLN A 117 4.90 -40.64 0.18
C GLN A 117 4.95 -41.86 -0.75
N TYR A 118 5.42 -41.69 -1.99
CA TYR A 118 5.65 -42.82 -2.88
C TYR A 118 7.01 -43.46 -2.60
N VAL A 119 7.02 -44.77 -2.36
CA VAL A 119 8.21 -45.62 -2.53
C VAL A 119 8.07 -46.30 -3.90
N THR A 120 8.97 -46.02 -4.83
CA THR A 120 9.02 -46.71 -6.12
C THR A 120 9.67 -48.09 -5.94
N VAL A 121 8.97 -49.16 -6.35
CA VAL A 121 9.55 -50.49 -6.51
C VAL A 121 9.29 -50.96 -7.95
N PRO A 122 10.32 -51.03 -8.80
CA PRO A 122 10.23 -51.73 -10.08
C PRO A 122 10.12 -53.24 -9.84
N GLY A 123 9.07 -53.88 -10.35
CA GLY A 123 8.93 -55.35 -10.40
C GLY A 123 9.59 -55.94 -11.67
N PRO A 124 10.09 -57.19 -11.63
CA PRO A 124 10.81 -57.79 -12.75
C PRO A 124 9.89 -58.15 -13.95
N THR A 125 10.46 -58.09 -15.15
CA THR A 125 9.86 -58.52 -16.42
C THR A 125 9.45 -60.00 -16.38
N GLY A 126 8.23 -60.33 -16.83
CA GLY A 126 7.74 -61.71 -16.92
C GLY A 126 8.42 -62.52 -18.05
N PRO A 127 8.52 -63.86 -17.92
CA PRO A 127 9.22 -64.70 -18.90
C PRO A 127 8.43 -64.91 -20.20
N GLN A 128 9.17 -65.06 -21.30
CA GLN A 128 8.69 -65.36 -22.65
C GLN A 128 8.19 -66.82 -22.76
N GLY A 129 7.06 -67.04 -23.45
CA GLY A 129 6.44 -68.37 -23.62
C GLY A 129 7.18 -69.30 -24.58
N GLU A 130 7.08 -70.60 -24.33
CA GLU A 130 7.73 -71.70 -25.07
C GLU A 130 7.18 -71.86 -26.51
N PRO A 131 8.05 -72.07 -27.52
CA PRO A 131 7.64 -72.46 -28.88
C PRO A 131 7.07 -73.89 -28.95
N GLY A 132 6.08 -74.10 -29.84
CA GLY A 132 5.42 -75.40 -30.04
C GLY A 132 6.28 -76.46 -30.77
N PRO A 133 5.92 -77.76 -30.66
CA PRO A 133 6.76 -78.89 -31.08
C PRO A 133 6.84 -79.11 -32.61
N GLU A 134 8.00 -79.60 -33.06
CA GLU A 134 8.35 -79.96 -34.43
C GLU A 134 7.78 -81.34 -34.83
N GLY A 135 7.27 -81.47 -36.06
CA GLY A 135 6.70 -82.71 -36.61
C GLY A 135 7.74 -83.63 -37.29
N PRO A 136 7.50 -84.95 -37.40
CA PRO A 136 8.50 -85.92 -37.85
C PRO A 136 8.77 -85.90 -39.37
N ALA A 137 10.02 -86.10 -39.76
CA ALA A 137 10.50 -86.11 -41.15
C ALA A 137 10.18 -87.43 -41.90
N GLY A 138 9.68 -87.31 -43.14
CA GLY A 138 9.56 -88.41 -44.11
C GLY A 138 10.68 -88.38 -45.17
N PRO A 139 10.95 -89.49 -45.88
CA PRO A 139 12.00 -89.53 -46.90
C PRO A 139 11.63 -88.65 -48.11
N VAL A 140 12.57 -87.82 -48.55
CA VAL A 140 12.42 -86.95 -49.73
C VAL A 140 12.31 -87.83 -50.98
N ARG A 141 11.13 -87.85 -51.61
CA ARG A 141 10.85 -88.64 -52.84
C ARG A 141 11.05 -87.83 -54.14
N SER A 142 11.41 -86.56 -54.02
CA SER A 142 11.73 -85.68 -55.14
C SER A 142 12.54 -84.47 -54.67
N VAL A 143 13.52 -84.04 -55.46
CA VAL A 143 14.26 -82.77 -55.26
C VAL A 143 14.26 -82.01 -56.58
N ASN A 144 13.78 -80.76 -56.54
CA ASN A 144 13.73 -79.83 -57.67
C ASN A 144 13.21 -80.43 -58.99
N GLY A 145 12.16 -81.24 -58.95
CA GLY A 145 11.52 -81.82 -60.14
C GLY A 145 12.09 -83.17 -60.61
N HIS A 146 13.19 -83.64 -60.03
CA HIS A 146 13.70 -85.00 -60.26
C HIS A 146 12.96 -86.00 -59.37
N THR A 147 12.48 -87.10 -59.96
CA THR A 147 11.69 -88.15 -59.30
C THR A 147 12.26 -89.56 -59.50
N GLU A 148 13.47 -89.63 -60.05
CA GLU A 148 14.19 -90.87 -60.32
C GLU A 148 14.83 -91.42 -59.04
N ALA A 149 15.12 -92.73 -59.02
CA ALA A 149 15.70 -93.39 -57.85
C ALA A 149 17.13 -92.91 -57.52
N ASP A 150 17.87 -92.43 -58.53
CA ASP A 150 19.17 -91.79 -58.41
C ASP A 150 19.06 -90.34 -58.92
N ILE A 151 19.05 -89.37 -58.01
CA ILE A 151 18.96 -87.94 -58.36
C ILE A 151 20.38 -87.37 -58.52
N ILE A 152 20.80 -87.09 -59.76
CA ILE A 152 22.05 -86.35 -60.06
C ILE A 152 21.70 -84.87 -60.25
N LEU A 153 22.26 -84.00 -59.42
CA LEU A 153 22.05 -82.55 -59.47
C LEU A 153 23.34 -81.84 -59.90
N THR A 154 23.22 -80.92 -60.85
CA THR A 154 24.26 -79.92 -61.15
C THR A 154 24.14 -78.73 -60.21
N ALA A 155 25.25 -77.99 -60.03
CA ALA A 155 25.25 -76.82 -59.15
C ALA A 155 24.18 -75.76 -59.56
N ALA A 156 23.93 -75.60 -60.86
CA ALA A 156 22.89 -74.70 -61.36
C ALA A 156 21.48 -75.14 -60.93
N GLU A 157 21.20 -76.44 -60.92
CA GLU A 157 19.90 -77.00 -60.54
C GLU A 157 19.60 -76.87 -59.05
N ILE A 158 20.57 -76.51 -58.22
CA ILE A 158 20.36 -76.27 -56.78
C ILE A 158 20.76 -74.85 -56.35
N SER A 159 21.00 -73.95 -57.31
CA SER A 159 21.55 -72.61 -57.04
C SER A 159 22.84 -72.64 -56.21
N ALA A 160 23.60 -73.73 -56.28
CA ALA A 160 24.91 -73.84 -55.66
C ALA A 160 25.98 -73.17 -56.53
N LEU A 161 27.00 -72.62 -55.89
CA LEU A 161 28.14 -72.03 -56.57
C LEU A 161 29.00 -73.13 -57.21
N ALA A 162 29.16 -73.10 -58.53
CA ALA A 162 30.12 -73.96 -59.22
C ALA A 162 31.55 -73.62 -58.73
N THR A 163 32.35 -74.64 -58.42
CA THR A 163 33.75 -74.44 -57.97
C THR A 163 34.60 -73.68 -58.98
N SER A 164 34.24 -73.72 -60.27
CA SER A 164 34.89 -72.95 -61.34
C SER A 164 34.57 -71.44 -61.31
N ALA A 165 33.53 -71.01 -60.59
CA ALA A 165 33.12 -69.60 -60.48
C ALA A 165 33.62 -68.93 -59.19
N ALA A 166 34.19 -69.68 -58.26
CA ALA A 166 34.64 -69.15 -56.97
C ALA A 166 36.05 -68.53 -57.10
N GLY A 167 36.20 -67.25 -56.73
CA GLY A 167 37.49 -66.55 -56.71
C GLY A 167 38.08 -66.22 -58.09
N GLN A 168 37.30 -66.34 -59.17
CA GLN A 168 37.71 -66.00 -60.54
C GLN A 168 37.19 -64.62 -60.96
N ALA A 169 37.84 -63.99 -61.93
CA ALA A 169 37.37 -62.74 -62.52
C ALA A 169 35.96 -62.91 -63.14
N GLY A 170 35.01 -62.07 -62.72
CA GLY A 170 33.60 -62.19 -63.12
C GLY A 170 32.78 -63.26 -62.36
N GLY A 171 33.39 -63.93 -61.37
CA GLY A 171 32.75 -64.90 -60.48
C GLY A 171 32.33 -64.32 -59.12
N VAL A 172 32.16 -65.19 -58.12
CA VAL A 172 31.80 -64.83 -56.74
C VAL A 172 33.03 -64.85 -55.85
N ALA A 173 33.24 -63.80 -55.06
CA ALA A 173 34.34 -63.73 -54.09
C ALA A 173 34.18 -64.78 -52.99
N GLN A 174 35.30 -65.41 -52.60
CA GLN A 174 35.33 -66.34 -51.47
C GLN A 174 35.61 -65.59 -50.17
N LEU A 175 35.26 -66.20 -49.04
CA LEU A 175 35.66 -65.71 -47.72
C LEU A 175 36.77 -66.62 -47.15
N ASP A 176 37.72 -66.03 -46.43
CA ASP A 176 38.71 -66.74 -45.62
C ASP A 176 38.11 -67.26 -44.30
N ALA A 177 38.95 -67.82 -43.43
CA ALA A 177 38.53 -68.40 -42.15
C ALA A 177 37.91 -67.37 -41.18
N ASP A 178 38.17 -66.07 -41.38
CA ASP A 178 37.64 -64.97 -40.59
C ASP A 178 36.40 -64.33 -41.24
N GLY A 179 35.90 -64.90 -42.34
CA GLY A 179 34.73 -64.41 -43.06
C GLY A 179 35.01 -63.16 -43.90
N LYS A 180 36.26 -62.95 -44.34
CA LYS A 180 36.68 -61.78 -45.15
C LYS A 180 37.05 -62.20 -46.57
N VAL A 181 36.84 -61.32 -47.55
CA VAL A 181 37.35 -61.57 -48.91
C VAL A 181 38.88 -61.49 -48.90
N PRO A 182 39.61 -62.54 -49.31
CA PRO A 182 41.06 -62.51 -49.39
C PRO A 182 41.58 -61.35 -50.23
N LEU A 183 42.65 -60.68 -49.79
CA LEU A 183 43.22 -59.52 -50.50
C LEU A 183 43.59 -59.81 -51.96
N ASN A 184 43.97 -61.04 -52.29
CA ASN A 184 44.29 -61.42 -53.67
C ASN A 184 43.06 -61.51 -54.60
N GLN A 185 41.84 -61.35 -54.07
CA GLN A 185 40.59 -61.24 -54.82
C GLN A 185 40.09 -59.80 -54.94
N LEU A 186 40.79 -58.83 -54.34
CA LEU A 186 40.46 -57.41 -54.36
C LEU A 186 41.36 -56.66 -55.37
N PRO A 187 40.88 -55.58 -56.02
CA PRO A 187 41.73 -54.73 -56.86
C PRO A 187 42.91 -54.14 -56.07
N ASP A 188 44.08 -54.02 -56.72
CA ASP A 188 45.25 -53.37 -56.14
C ASP A 188 44.89 -51.98 -55.58
N GLY A 189 45.18 -51.74 -54.30
CA GLY A 189 44.87 -50.49 -53.59
C GLY A 189 43.54 -50.47 -52.81
N THR A 190 42.74 -51.53 -52.86
CA THR A 190 41.53 -51.65 -52.02
C THR A 190 41.85 -52.39 -50.71
N GLY A 191 42.01 -51.63 -49.62
CA GLY A 191 42.41 -52.14 -48.30
C GLY A 191 43.30 -51.18 -47.51
N GLU A 192 43.92 -50.23 -48.21
CA GLU A 192 44.62 -49.10 -47.60
C GLU A 192 43.55 -48.08 -47.15
N GLY A 193 43.23 -48.05 -45.86
CA GLY A 193 42.46 -46.94 -45.27
C GLY A 193 43.18 -45.59 -45.47
N VAL A 194 42.65 -44.52 -44.85
CA VAL A 194 43.21 -43.15 -44.92
C VAL A 194 44.74 -43.16 -44.95
N THR A 195 45.34 -42.81 -46.10
CA THR A 195 46.79 -42.98 -46.33
C THR A 195 47.62 -42.06 -45.45
N SER A 196 47.11 -40.88 -45.10
CA SER A 196 47.61 -40.10 -43.98
C SER A 196 46.59 -39.14 -43.37
N VAL A 197 46.72 -38.87 -42.07
CA VAL A 197 46.08 -37.71 -41.40
C VAL A 197 47.19 -36.84 -40.83
N ASN A 198 47.21 -35.56 -41.24
CA ASN A 198 48.20 -34.58 -40.78
C ASN A 198 49.66 -35.06 -40.93
N GLY A 199 49.99 -35.72 -42.05
CA GLY A 199 51.34 -36.19 -42.38
C GLY A 199 51.77 -37.51 -41.76
N ARG A 200 50.92 -38.18 -40.97
CA ARG A 200 51.19 -39.54 -40.42
C ARG A 200 50.55 -40.60 -41.30
N THR A 201 51.32 -41.62 -41.72
CA THR A 201 50.87 -42.76 -42.52
C THR A 201 50.73 -44.04 -41.66
N GLY A 202 49.93 -45.01 -42.07
CA GLY A 202 49.73 -46.30 -41.38
C GLY A 202 48.52 -46.34 -40.43
N ALA A 203 48.57 -47.18 -39.38
CA ALA A 203 47.51 -47.26 -38.37
C ALA A 203 47.44 -45.97 -37.54
N VAL A 204 46.60 -45.02 -37.96
CA VAL A 204 46.53 -43.68 -37.35
C VAL A 204 45.74 -43.73 -36.04
N THR A 205 46.44 -43.63 -34.90
CA THR A 205 45.83 -43.32 -33.61
C THR A 205 45.99 -41.81 -33.37
N LEU A 206 44.88 -41.07 -33.25
CA LEU A 206 44.89 -39.61 -33.07
C LEU A 206 44.55 -39.23 -31.64
N ALA A 207 45.28 -38.27 -31.07
CA ALA A 207 44.85 -37.51 -29.89
C ALA A 207 44.21 -36.18 -30.31
N ALA A 208 43.41 -35.56 -29.44
CA ALA A 208 42.76 -34.26 -29.72
C ALA A 208 43.77 -33.17 -30.15
N ALA A 209 44.99 -33.22 -29.63
CA ALA A 209 46.07 -32.31 -30.00
C ALA A 209 46.50 -32.43 -31.48
N ASP A 210 46.39 -33.62 -32.08
CA ASP A 210 46.81 -33.87 -33.46
C ASP A 210 45.90 -33.22 -34.51
N LEU A 211 44.68 -32.81 -34.10
CA LEU A 211 43.64 -32.21 -34.94
C LEU A 211 43.49 -30.69 -34.74
N GLY A 212 44.32 -30.08 -33.88
CA GLY A 212 44.13 -28.68 -33.46
C GLY A 212 42.85 -28.44 -32.65
N ALA A 213 42.22 -29.52 -32.16
CA ALA A 213 41.05 -29.42 -31.30
C ALA A 213 41.47 -28.94 -29.91
N LEU A 214 40.72 -28.00 -29.34
CA LEU A 214 40.91 -27.60 -27.95
C LEU A 214 40.65 -28.82 -27.05
N THR A 215 41.54 -29.05 -26.09
CA THR A 215 41.25 -30.01 -25.01
C THR A 215 40.02 -29.54 -24.23
N GLN A 216 39.28 -30.45 -23.61
CA GLN A 216 38.13 -30.08 -22.78
C GLN A 216 38.52 -29.02 -21.73
N ALA A 217 39.64 -29.20 -21.03
CA ALA A 217 40.16 -28.21 -20.08
C ALA A 217 40.50 -26.84 -20.71
N SER A 218 40.99 -26.80 -21.95
CA SER A 218 41.27 -25.54 -22.67
C SER A 218 40.00 -24.88 -23.23
N GLY A 219 38.99 -25.69 -23.58
CA GLY A 219 37.65 -25.22 -23.93
C GLY A 219 36.96 -24.63 -22.70
N ASP A 220 36.95 -25.35 -21.59
CA ASP A 220 36.38 -24.91 -20.32
C ASP A 220 37.06 -23.60 -19.85
N ALA A 221 38.38 -23.48 -19.96
CA ALA A 221 39.08 -22.23 -19.62
C ALA A 221 38.77 -21.03 -20.54
N ARG A 222 38.38 -21.27 -21.81
CA ARG A 222 38.06 -20.19 -22.77
C ARG A 222 36.58 -19.83 -22.83
N TYR A 223 35.69 -20.78 -22.54
CA TYR A 223 34.26 -20.64 -22.71
C TYR A 223 33.48 -20.57 -21.38
N LEU A 224 34.14 -20.78 -20.24
CA LEU A 224 33.59 -20.43 -18.93
C LEU A 224 33.99 -19.00 -18.54
N ALA A 225 33.27 -18.01 -19.09
CA ALA A 225 33.20 -16.68 -18.51
C ALA A 225 31.75 -16.17 -18.53
N VAL A 226 30.86 -16.93 -17.90
CA VAL A 226 29.57 -16.42 -17.40
C VAL A 226 29.80 -15.68 -16.05
N ASP A 227 30.90 -14.94 -15.96
CA ASP A 227 31.19 -13.98 -14.87
C ASP A 227 31.27 -12.53 -15.38
N ALA A 228 30.98 -12.30 -16.66
CA ALA A 228 30.54 -11.00 -17.13
C ALA A 228 29.03 -10.87 -16.89
N ALA A 229 28.60 -10.87 -15.62
CA ALA A 229 27.30 -10.31 -15.30
C ALA A 229 27.27 -8.88 -15.89
N PRO A 230 26.22 -8.45 -16.62
CA PRO A 230 26.18 -7.14 -17.28
C PRO A 230 26.29 -5.93 -16.31
N VAL A 231 26.34 -6.20 -15.00
CA VAL A 231 26.47 -5.22 -13.93
C VAL A 231 27.83 -5.41 -13.26
N LEU A 232 28.77 -4.50 -13.51
CA LEU A 232 30.12 -4.51 -12.92
C LEU A 232 30.08 -4.34 -11.39
N SER A 233 29.16 -3.50 -10.90
CA SER A 233 28.90 -3.35 -9.48
C SER A 233 27.54 -2.71 -9.22
N VAL A 234 26.88 -3.07 -8.11
CA VAL A 234 25.76 -2.30 -7.55
C VAL A 234 26.19 -1.79 -6.18
N ASN A 235 26.17 -0.47 -5.99
CA ASN A 235 26.60 0.19 -4.75
C ASN A 235 27.98 -0.30 -4.23
N GLY A 236 28.94 -0.54 -5.13
CA GLY A 236 30.30 -0.97 -4.78
C GLY A 236 30.50 -2.48 -4.58
N GLN A 237 29.45 -3.30 -4.65
CA GLN A 237 29.56 -4.76 -4.58
C GLN A 237 29.73 -5.37 -5.98
N THR A 238 30.69 -6.27 -6.15
CA THR A 238 31.00 -6.98 -7.42
C THR A 238 30.74 -8.49 -7.25
N GLY A 239 30.38 -9.21 -8.33
CA GLY A 239 30.11 -10.66 -8.30
C GLY A 239 28.63 -11.00 -8.09
N THR A 240 28.29 -12.07 -7.36
CA THR A 240 26.91 -12.41 -7.00
C THR A 240 26.34 -11.37 -6.03
N VAL A 241 25.61 -10.40 -6.54
CA VAL A 241 25.04 -9.30 -5.73
C VAL A 241 23.71 -9.73 -5.11
N THR A 242 23.70 -9.91 -3.78
CA THR A 242 22.46 -10.04 -3.00
C THR A 242 22.16 -8.71 -2.34
N LEU A 243 21.13 -8.00 -2.81
CA LEU A 243 20.77 -6.69 -2.28
C LEU A 243 19.74 -6.82 -1.15
N THR A 244 20.01 -6.13 -0.05
CA THR A 244 19.03 -5.82 1.00
C THR A 244 18.47 -4.41 0.79
N ALA A 245 17.36 -4.08 1.48
CA ALA A 245 16.82 -2.73 1.45
C ALA A 245 17.85 -1.67 1.92
N ALA A 246 18.73 -2.04 2.86
CA ALA A 246 19.81 -1.19 3.34
C ALA A 246 20.85 -0.87 2.24
N ASP A 247 21.18 -1.85 1.39
CA ASP A 247 22.13 -1.68 0.29
C ASP A 247 21.64 -0.68 -0.77
N LEU A 248 20.33 -0.45 -0.84
CA LEU A 248 19.70 0.48 -1.79
C LEU A 248 19.40 1.85 -1.18
N SER A 249 19.68 2.07 0.11
CA SER A 249 19.11 3.18 0.89
C SER A 249 17.58 3.27 0.72
N ALA A 250 16.94 2.15 0.43
CA ALA A 250 15.51 2.05 0.23
C ALA A 250 14.85 1.87 1.59
N VAL A 251 13.87 2.71 1.89
CA VAL A 251 13.02 2.52 3.05
C VAL A 251 11.94 1.52 2.64
N SER A 252 11.81 0.42 3.37
CA SER A 252 10.75 -0.55 3.13
C SER A 252 9.38 0.10 3.36
N ALA A 253 8.35 -0.37 2.64
CA ALA A 253 7.03 0.27 2.63
C ALA A 253 6.36 0.33 4.02
N ASP A 254 6.72 -0.55 4.94
CA ASP A 254 6.28 -0.58 6.34
C ASP A 254 6.93 0.52 7.21
N GLN A 255 8.02 1.13 6.73
CA GLN A 255 8.76 2.18 7.42
C GLN A 255 8.51 3.58 6.80
N ALA A 256 7.69 3.67 5.74
CA ALA A 256 7.42 4.91 5.01
C ALA A 256 5.92 5.28 5.02
N VAL A 257 5.64 6.58 4.90
CA VAL A 257 4.30 7.07 4.55
C VAL A 257 4.18 7.10 3.03
N LEU A 258 3.26 6.32 2.48
CA LEU A 258 3.05 6.22 1.03
C LEU A 258 2.25 7.42 0.51
N LEU A 259 2.48 7.77 -0.75
CA LEU A 259 1.78 8.90 -1.40
C LEU A 259 0.30 8.60 -1.71
N THR A 260 -0.06 7.32 -1.75
CA THR A 260 -1.40 6.84 -2.12
C THR A 260 -1.83 5.69 -1.23
N GLY A 261 -3.15 5.54 -1.07
CA GLY A 261 -3.75 4.49 -0.25
C GLY A 261 -3.88 4.88 1.23
N SER A 262 -4.81 4.22 1.92
CA SER A 262 -5.03 4.42 3.34
C SER A 262 -3.96 3.69 4.15
N GLN A 263 -3.39 4.36 5.17
CA GLN A 263 -2.40 3.75 6.06
C GLN A 263 -2.75 4.00 7.52
N THR A 264 -2.50 3.00 8.36
CA THR A 264 -2.52 3.15 9.82
C THR A 264 -1.09 3.24 10.32
N ILE A 265 -0.76 4.36 10.96
CA ILE A 265 0.59 4.61 11.48
C ILE A 265 0.56 4.39 12.99
N ALA A 266 1.25 3.35 13.46
CA ALA A 266 1.37 3.05 14.89
C ALA A 266 2.47 3.90 15.57
N GLY A 267 2.27 4.18 16.86
CA GLY A 267 3.19 4.95 17.69
C GLY A 267 3.10 6.47 17.50
N ALA A 268 3.76 7.22 18.38
CA ALA A 268 3.84 8.68 18.27
C ALA A 268 4.79 9.09 17.14
N LYS A 269 4.40 10.10 16.35
CA LYS A 269 5.24 10.73 15.33
C LYS A 269 5.50 12.18 15.70
N THR A 270 6.77 12.60 15.59
CA THR A 270 7.21 13.97 15.87
C THR A 270 7.72 14.59 14.57
N PHE A 271 7.17 15.75 14.21
CA PHE A 271 7.61 16.51 13.05
C PHE A 271 8.37 17.76 13.52
N SER A 272 9.55 18.01 12.96
CA SER A 272 10.31 19.24 13.21
C SER A 272 9.66 20.48 12.56
N THR A 273 8.81 20.25 11.55
CA THR A 273 7.99 21.27 10.87
C THR A 273 6.55 20.79 10.84
N VAL A 274 5.59 21.68 11.10
CA VAL A 274 4.17 21.32 11.12
C VAL A 274 3.72 20.83 9.74
N PRO A 275 3.06 19.65 9.63
CA PRO A 275 2.49 19.18 8.38
C PRO A 275 1.46 20.16 7.80
N THR A 276 1.51 20.38 6.49
CA THR A 276 0.56 21.24 5.77
C THR A 276 -0.50 20.41 5.06
N VAL A 277 -1.77 20.78 5.22
CA VAL A 277 -2.91 20.16 4.52
C VAL A 277 -3.68 21.22 3.72
N THR A 278 -4.07 20.87 2.49
CA THR A 278 -4.77 21.79 1.57
C THR A 278 -6.28 21.60 1.53
N ALA A 279 -6.76 20.39 1.82
CA ALA A 279 -8.18 20.05 1.86
C ALA A 279 -8.81 20.36 3.22
N ASP A 280 -10.10 20.69 3.21
CA ASP A 280 -10.92 20.75 4.42
C ASP A 280 -11.31 19.33 4.87
N PRO A 281 -11.54 19.10 6.18
CA PRO A 281 -11.88 17.77 6.68
C PRO A 281 -13.26 17.31 6.18
N ALA A 282 -13.31 16.10 5.64
CA ALA A 282 -14.52 15.36 5.32
C ALA A 282 -15.03 14.49 6.49
N ASN A 283 -14.20 14.22 7.50
CA ASN A 283 -14.59 13.48 8.70
C ASN A 283 -13.91 14.01 9.98
N ALA A 284 -14.50 13.68 11.14
CA ALA A 284 -14.11 14.24 12.43
C ALA A 284 -12.67 13.88 12.88
N ASN A 285 -12.06 12.84 12.30
CA ASN A 285 -10.74 12.36 12.71
C ASN A 285 -9.61 12.83 11.77
N GLN A 286 -9.92 13.65 10.77
CA GLN A 286 -8.91 14.22 9.87
C GLN A 286 -8.18 15.40 10.51
N LEU A 287 -6.88 15.51 10.19
CA LEU A 287 -6.10 16.70 10.48
C LEU A 287 -6.69 17.91 9.75
N VAL A 288 -6.67 19.08 10.40
CA VAL A 288 -7.24 20.32 9.88
C VAL A 288 -6.23 21.44 9.83
N ARG A 289 -6.31 22.28 8.79
CA ARG A 289 -5.55 23.52 8.70
C ARG A 289 -6.06 24.55 9.71
N ARG A 290 -5.16 25.34 10.30
CA ARG A 290 -5.51 26.41 11.25
C ARG A 290 -6.57 27.36 10.70
N SER A 291 -6.47 27.76 9.43
CA SER A 291 -7.44 28.68 8.80
C SER A 291 -8.86 28.11 8.77
N TYR A 292 -9.00 26.80 8.58
CA TYR A 292 -10.29 26.11 8.63
C TYR A 292 -10.87 26.19 10.04
N VAL A 293 -10.07 25.84 11.06
CA VAL A 293 -10.45 25.96 12.47
C VAL A 293 -10.86 27.40 12.80
N ASP A 294 -10.03 28.38 12.43
CA ASP A 294 -10.31 29.79 12.68
C ASP A 294 -11.62 30.24 12.01
N THR A 295 -11.96 29.68 10.85
CA THR A 295 -13.21 29.97 10.12
C THR A 295 -14.43 29.28 10.75
N VAL A 296 -14.34 27.98 11.06
CA VAL A 296 -15.49 27.25 11.61
C VAL A 296 -15.75 27.59 13.07
N ALA A 297 -14.71 27.87 13.86
CA ALA A 297 -14.84 28.30 15.24
C ALA A 297 -15.40 29.72 15.37
N SER A 298 -15.39 30.52 14.30
CA SER A 298 -15.93 31.89 14.28
C SER A 298 -17.25 32.02 13.51
N SER A 299 -17.76 30.96 12.88
CA SER A 299 -19.04 31.02 12.19
C SER A 299 -20.19 31.30 13.18
N GLY A 300 -20.87 32.44 12.99
CA GLY A 300 -22.02 32.85 13.81
C GLY A 300 -21.69 33.49 15.17
N THR A 301 -20.41 33.71 15.51
CA THR A 301 -20.01 34.39 16.76
C THR A 301 -19.14 35.60 16.44
N TRP A 302 -19.50 36.78 16.97
CA TRP A 302 -18.66 37.97 16.86
C TRP A 302 -17.39 37.80 17.70
N THR A 303 -16.24 37.90 17.05
CA THR A 303 -14.92 37.84 17.71
C THR A 303 -14.30 39.24 17.80
N PRO A 304 -13.31 39.48 18.68
CA PRO A 304 -12.57 40.74 18.69
C PRO A 304 -12.12 41.16 17.30
N ALA A 305 -11.55 40.23 16.53
CA ALA A 305 -11.05 40.47 15.19
C ALA A 305 -12.15 40.88 14.20
N ALA A 306 -13.37 40.34 14.35
CA ALA A 306 -14.51 40.70 13.51
C ALA A 306 -14.92 42.18 13.66
N LEU A 307 -14.62 42.82 14.80
CA LEU A 307 -14.83 44.25 15.02
C LEU A 307 -13.52 45.07 15.00
N GLY A 308 -12.42 44.49 14.51
CA GLY A 308 -11.14 45.19 14.35
C GLY A 308 -10.28 45.28 15.63
N PHE A 309 -10.61 44.54 16.68
CA PHE A 309 -9.82 44.46 17.91
C PHE A 309 -8.95 43.20 17.93
N LYS A 310 -7.83 43.24 18.66
CA LYS A 310 -7.00 42.05 18.93
C LYS A 310 -7.56 41.21 20.07
N SER A 311 -8.16 41.88 21.05
CA SER A 311 -8.84 41.27 22.20
C SER A 311 -9.77 42.28 22.85
N TRP A 312 -10.81 41.80 23.53
CA TRP A 312 -11.71 42.60 24.36
C TRP A 312 -11.96 41.91 25.70
N ALA A 313 -12.47 42.66 26.68
CA ALA A 313 -12.84 42.11 27.98
C ALA A 313 -14.04 41.16 27.86
N PHE A 314 -15.01 41.49 27.00
CA PHE A 314 -16.20 40.73 26.66
C PHE A 314 -16.84 41.33 25.39
N ASP A 315 -17.78 40.60 24.78
CA ASP A 315 -18.50 41.07 23.58
C ASP A 315 -19.27 42.37 23.92
N PRO A 316 -19.06 43.47 23.18
CA PRO A 316 -19.78 44.71 23.43
C PRO A 316 -21.31 44.57 23.36
N ALA A 317 -21.85 43.57 22.65
CA ALA A 317 -23.29 43.29 22.62
C ALA A 317 -23.85 42.86 23.99
N THR A 318 -23.02 42.37 24.91
CA THR A 318 -23.43 42.05 26.28
C THR A 318 -23.27 43.25 27.22
N SER A 319 -23.19 44.48 26.71
CA SER A 319 -22.98 45.70 27.49
C SER A 319 -24.26 46.52 27.64
N SER A 320 -24.32 47.36 28.66
CA SER A 320 -25.39 48.34 28.86
C SER A 320 -24.81 49.72 29.18
N VAL A 321 -25.57 50.74 28.78
CA VAL A 321 -25.29 52.15 29.08
C VAL A 321 -26.35 52.73 30.03
N THR A 322 -27.29 51.92 30.53
CA THR A 322 -28.34 52.34 31.48
C THR A 322 -27.74 52.75 32.82
N ASN A 323 -26.70 52.05 33.28
CA ASN A 323 -25.96 52.35 34.51
C ASN A 323 -24.45 52.36 34.20
N PRO A 324 -23.95 53.39 33.49
CA PRO A 324 -22.55 53.42 33.08
C PRO A 324 -21.63 53.66 34.27
N GLN A 325 -20.35 53.29 34.15
CA GLN A 325 -19.39 53.51 35.22
C GLN A 325 -18.86 54.93 35.18
N TYR A 326 -19.14 55.68 36.24
CA TYR A 326 -18.40 56.89 36.58
C TYR A 326 -17.26 56.53 37.53
N CYS A 327 -16.03 56.81 37.13
CA CYS A 327 -14.83 56.39 37.83
C CYS A 327 -14.54 57.29 39.05
N ILE A 328 -14.05 56.69 40.14
CA ILE A 328 -13.66 57.42 41.35
C ILE A 328 -12.29 58.09 41.11
N ASN A 329 -12.22 59.40 41.41
CA ASN A 329 -10.99 60.20 41.35
C ASN A 329 -9.82 59.49 42.07
N GLY A 330 -8.68 59.38 41.40
CA GLY A 330 -7.47 58.77 41.94
C GLY A 330 -7.49 57.25 42.06
N THR A 331 -8.49 56.57 41.50
CA THR A 331 -8.59 55.09 41.52
C THR A 331 -8.14 54.52 40.18
N VAL A 332 -7.27 53.51 40.23
CA VAL A 332 -6.87 52.74 39.04
C VAL A 332 -7.75 51.51 38.93
N TYR A 333 -8.59 51.48 37.89
CA TYR A 333 -9.38 50.32 37.51
C TYR A 333 -8.57 49.41 36.59
N LEU A 334 -8.76 48.10 36.74
CA LEU A 334 -8.09 47.05 35.97
C LEU A 334 -9.15 46.19 35.27
N ILE A 335 -9.06 46.15 33.94
CA ILE A 335 -9.98 45.46 33.05
C ILE A 335 -9.21 44.37 32.31
N GLY A 336 -9.52 43.12 32.61
CA GLY A 336 -8.88 41.94 32.07
C GLY A 336 -9.24 41.71 30.60
N VAL A 337 -8.23 41.57 29.75
CA VAL A 337 -8.36 41.22 28.33
C VAL A 337 -7.50 39.97 28.02
N PRO A 338 -8.08 38.88 27.48
CA PRO A 338 -7.34 37.68 27.13
C PRO A 338 -6.83 37.76 25.69
N LEU A 339 -5.52 37.63 25.48
CA LEU A 339 -4.92 37.58 24.16
C LEU A 339 -4.59 36.12 23.79
N THR A 340 -5.29 35.56 22.80
CA THR A 340 -5.14 34.14 22.43
C THR A 340 -3.95 33.87 21.51
N THR A 341 -3.42 34.89 20.84
CA THR A 341 -2.23 34.80 19.97
C THR A 341 -1.35 36.03 20.18
N ALA A 342 -0.02 35.85 20.15
CA ALA A 342 0.90 36.98 20.28
C ALA A 342 0.61 38.07 19.25
N ALA A 343 0.66 39.33 19.67
CA ALA A 343 0.34 40.47 18.82
C ALA A 343 1.01 41.76 19.32
N THR A 344 1.34 42.66 18.39
CA THR A 344 1.72 44.03 18.75
C THR A 344 0.48 44.82 19.15
N VAL A 345 0.41 45.29 20.40
CA VAL A 345 -0.64 46.17 20.92
C VAL A 345 -0.19 47.62 20.79
N THR A 346 -1.00 48.43 20.13
CA THR A 346 -0.72 49.84 19.86
C THR A 346 -1.70 50.77 20.56
N ASN A 347 -2.91 50.29 20.85
CA ASN A 347 -3.95 51.09 21.50
C ASN A 347 -4.66 50.29 22.60
N VAL A 348 -5.15 51.02 23.59
CA VAL A 348 -6.21 50.56 24.50
C VAL A 348 -7.50 51.29 24.14
N VAL A 349 -8.63 50.60 24.27
CA VAL A 349 -9.90 51.07 23.70
C VAL A 349 -10.99 51.04 24.76
N PHE A 350 -11.81 52.07 24.80
CA PHE A 350 -13.01 52.16 25.64
C PHE A 350 -14.18 52.71 24.83
N TYR A 351 -15.41 52.38 25.25
CA TYR A 351 -16.61 53.05 24.75
C TYR A 351 -17.13 54.00 25.82
N VAL A 352 -17.34 55.26 25.45
CA VAL A 352 -17.83 56.33 26.33
C VAL A 352 -19.23 56.72 25.87
N PRO A 353 -20.30 56.23 26.53
CA PRO A 353 -21.68 56.52 26.12
C PRO A 353 -22.08 57.99 26.28
N GLY A 354 -21.47 58.69 27.23
CA GLY A 354 -21.83 60.06 27.55
C GLY A 354 -20.85 60.70 28.53
N TYR A 355 -20.92 62.02 28.64
CA TYR A 355 -20.05 62.85 29.45
C TYR A 355 -20.90 64.00 30.00
N ALA A 356 -21.11 64.02 31.31
CA ALA A 356 -22.01 64.97 31.95
C ALA A 356 -21.21 66.12 32.53
N GLY A 357 -21.01 67.25 31.84
CA GLY A 357 -20.12 68.32 32.33
C GLY A 357 -18.66 67.86 32.42
N GLY A 358 -17.66 68.72 32.65
CA GLY A 358 -16.25 68.31 32.43
C GLY A 358 -15.24 68.76 33.44
N GLY A 359 -13.92 68.85 33.26
CA GLY A 359 -12.99 68.21 32.31
C GLY A 359 -12.28 67.03 33.00
N LEU A 360 -11.68 66.09 32.26
CA LEU A 360 -10.66 65.22 32.86
C LEU A 360 -9.45 66.09 33.25
N ALA A 361 -8.79 65.76 34.35
CA ALA A 361 -7.50 66.34 34.70
C ALA A 361 -6.38 65.71 33.85
N ALA A 362 -5.31 66.46 33.61
CA ALA A 362 -4.10 66.00 32.93
C ALA A 362 -3.35 64.86 33.66
N THR A 363 -3.84 64.45 34.82
CA THR A 363 -3.39 63.28 35.58
C THR A 363 -4.22 62.02 35.29
N SER A 364 -5.11 62.06 34.29
CA SER A 364 -5.87 60.89 33.83
C SER A 364 -5.12 60.13 32.75
N TYR A 365 -5.05 58.80 32.86
CA TYR A 365 -4.28 57.94 31.97
C TYR A 365 -5.00 56.61 31.74
N ALA A 366 -4.76 56.01 30.58
CA ALA A 366 -5.01 54.59 30.36
C ALA A 366 -3.68 53.87 30.07
N GLY A 367 -3.68 52.54 30.19
CA GLY A 367 -2.46 51.77 29.98
C GLY A 367 -2.70 50.28 29.92
N LEU A 368 -1.61 49.53 29.81
CA LEU A 368 -1.61 48.08 29.71
C LEU A 368 -0.63 47.49 30.74
N TYR A 369 -1.08 46.47 31.45
CA TYR A 369 -0.27 45.70 32.39
C TYR A 369 -0.28 44.21 32.03
N THR A 370 0.83 43.53 32.27
CA THR A 370 0.90 42.07 32.23
C THR A 370 0.10 41.46 33.38
N SER A 371 -0.18 40.15 33.31
CA SER A 371 -0.77 39.39 34.43
C SER A 371 0.09 39.38 35.71
N ALA A 372 1.38 39.69 35.60
CA ALA A 372 2.28 39.87 36.75
C ALA A 372 2.18 41.28 37.38
N GLY A 373 1.33 42.17 36.85
CA GLY A 373 1.13 43.52 37.36
C GLY A 373 2.23 44.50 36.93
N VAL A 374 2.97 44.22 35.85
CA VAL A 374 4.00 45.14 35.31
C VAL A 374 3.40 46.00 34.20
N ARG A 375 3.57 47.33 34.28
CA ARG A 375 3.09 48.26 33.25
C ARG A 375 3.96 48.15 32.00
N VAL A 376 3.33 47.82 30.88
CA VAL A 376 3.98 47.63 29.58
C VAL A 376 3.56 48.66 28.54
N GLY A 377 2.55 49.47 28.86
CA GLY A 377 2.13 50.60 28.03
C GLY A 377 1.37 51.64 28.83
N VAL A 378 1.47 52.89 28.40
CA VAL A 378 0.70 54.03 28.92
C VAL A 378 0.33 54.97 27.78
N THR A 379 -0.86 55.55 27.82
CA THR A 379 -1.33 56.54 26.84
C THR A 379 -0.75 57.94 27.13
N GLY A 380 -0.98 58.88 26.21
CA GLY A 380 -1.01 60.30 26.58
C GLY A 380 -2.11 60.62 27.61
N THR A 381 -2.19 61.86 28.07
CA THR A 381 -3.16 62.28 29.09
C THR A 381 -4.59 62.26 28.52
N LEU A 382 -5.54 61.67 29.26
CA LEU A 382 -6.89 61.42 28.75
C LEU A 382 -7.72 62.70 28.57
N ASP A 383 -7.40 63.80 29.25
CA ASP A 383 -8.00 65.13 29.03
C ASP A 383 -7.83 65.63 27.58
N LYS A 384 -6.80 65.17 26.89
CA LYS A 384 -6.53 65.49 25.48
C LYS A 384 -7.00 64.42 24.51
N LEU A 385 -7.22 63.19 24.99
CA LEU A 385 -7.57 62.05 24.15
C LEU A 385 -9.09 61.76 24.14
N ILE A 386 -9.80 62.14 25.20
CA ILE A 386 -11.26 62.02 25.33
C ILE A 386 -11.83 63.44 25.28
N THR A 387 -12.13 63.92 24.08
CA THR A 387 -12.36 65.35 23.80
C THR A 387 -13.81 65.73 23.52
N THR A 388 -14.70 64.77 23.29
CA THR A 388 -16.08 65.03 22.89
C THR A 388 -17.09 64.09 23.55
N THR A 389 -18.34 64.56 23.59
CA THR A 389 -19.53 63.82 24.01
C THR A 389 -20.13 63.03 22.85
N GLY A 390 -20.64 61.84 23.15
CA GLY A 390 -21.49 61.06 22.27
C GLY A 390 -20.99 59.64 22.15
N GLY A 391 -21.88 58.65 22.27
CA GLY A 391 -21.58 57.22 22.29
C GLY A 391 -20.57 56.77 21.24
N THR A 392 -19.28 56.84 21.60
CA THR A 392 -18.15 56.70 20.69
C THR A 392 -17.11 55.77 21.31
N THR A 393 -16.49 54.99 20.44
CA THR A 393 -15.32 54.19 20.76
C THR A 393 -14.07 55.06 20.68
N PHE A 394 -13.40 55.26 21.81
CA PHE A 394 -12.12 55.95 21.88
C PHE A 394 -10.97 54.95 21.75
N VAL A 395 -10.19 55.09 20.68
CA VAL A 395 -8.96 54.31 20.43
C VAL A 395 -7.76 55.11 20.94
N LEU A 396 -7.26 54.76 22.12
CA LEU A 396 -6.27 55.53 22.85
C LEU A 396 -4.87 54.93 22.61
N LYS A 397 -4.07 55.64 21.82
CA LYS A 397 -2.72 55.22 21.44
C LYS A 397 -1.80 55.13 22.66
N LEU A 398 -1.11 53.99 22.79
CA LEU A 398 0.01 53.84 23.72
C LEU A 398 1.22 54.64 23.21
N THR A 399 1.92 55.30 24.13
CA THR A 399 3.15 56.06 23.81
C THR A 399 4.21 55.21 23.12
N THR A 400 4.29 53.93 23.47
CA THR A 400 5.13 52.92 22.82
C THR A 400 4.28 51.69 22.52
N ALA A 401 4.38 51.17 21.29
CA ALA A 401 3.76 49.90 20.91
C ALA A 401 4.41 48.74 21.69
N TYR A 402 3.61 47.76 22.13
CA TYR A 402 4.08 46.65 22.95
C TYR A 402 3.88 45.32 22.22
N ALA A 403 4.96 44.54 22.06
CA ALA A 403 4.89 43.18 21.52
C ALA A 403 4.39 42.21 22.62
N ALA A 404 3.08 41.97 22.66
CA ALA A 404 2.45 41.11 23.66
C ALA A 404 2.52 39.63 23.26
N ALA A 405 2.98 38.77 24.15
CA ALA A 405 2.78 37.33 24.05
C ALA A 405 1.31 36.97 24.31
N ALA A 406 0.87 35.79 23.87
CA ALA A 406 -0.43 35.25 24.26
C ALA A 406 -0.52 35.12 25.79
N GLY A 407 -1.66 35.49 26.37
CA GLY A 407 -1.87 35.53 27.81
C GLY A 407 -2.90 36.58 28.24
N ASN A 408 -3.08 36.72 29.56
CA ASN A 408 -4.00 37.70 30.13
C ASN A 408 -3.28 39.00 30.46
N TYR A 409 -3.93 40.12 30.17
CA TYR A 409 -3.45 41.46 30.47
C TYR A 409 -4.54 42.26 31.17
N TRP A 410 -4.15 43.32 31.88
CA TRP A 410 -5.09 44.34 32.34
C TRP A 410 -4.94 45.61 31.51
N VAL A 411 -6.01 46.03 30.86
CA VAL A 411 -6.18 47.43 30.46
C VAL A 411 -6.48 48.21 31.74
N ALA A 412 -5.65 49.20 32.04
CA ALA A 412 -5.82 50.06 33.20
C ALA A 412 -6.46 51.39 32.83
N LEU A 413 -7.30 51.90 33.72
CA LEU A 413 -7.97 53.19 33.59
C LEU A 413 -7.82 53.98 34.90
N LEU A 414 -7.14 55.12 34.83
CA LEU A 414 -7.07 56.11 35.89
C LEU A 414 -7.82 57.37 35.44
N VAL A 415 -8.90 57.67 36.14
CA VAL A 415 -9.69 58.88 35.92
C VAL A 415 -9.45 59.83 37.07
N ASN A 416 -8.98 61.01 36.74
CA ASN A 416 -8.83 62.11 37.68
C ASN A 416 -9.64 63.30 37.18
N GLY A 417 -10.49 63.82 38.06
CA GLY A 417 -11.47 64.84 37.69
C GLY A 417 -12.54 64.34 36.69
N PRO A 418 -13.65 65.06 36.60
CA PRO A 418 -14.02 66.17 37.47
C PRO A 418 -14.66 65.71 38.78
N ASP A 419 -14.72 66.64 39.73
CA ASP A 419 -15.37 66.50 41.03
C ASP A 419 -16.61 67.41 41.00
N PRO A 420 -17.85 66.91 41.21
CA PRO A 420 -18.23 65.58 41.71
C PRO A 420 -18.09 64.44 40.69
N LYS A 421 -17.88 63.22 41.22
CA LYS A 421 -17.55 61.97 40.50
C LYS A 421 -18.51 61.58 39.35
N THR A 422 -19.71 62.15 39.29
CA THR A 422 -20.72 61.87 38.26
C THR A 422 -20.65 62.82 37.07
N ASN A 423 -19.73 63.78 37.09
CA ASN A 423 -19.68 64.87 36.14
C ASN A 423 -18.60 64.68 35.06
N GLY A 424 -18.15 63.45 34.79
CA GLY A 424 -17.04 63.13 33.87
C GLY A 424 -17.42 62.15 32.76
N PRO A 425 -16.46 61.50 32.09
CA PRO A 425 -16.77 60.46 31.12
C PRO A 425 -17.37 59.26 31.84
N ALA A 426 -18.55 58.87 31.37
CA ALA A 426 -19.13 57.59 31.72
C ALA A 426 -18.49 56.51 30.84
N PHE A 427 -18.21 55.34 31.41
CA PHE A 427 -17.65 54.21 30.65
C PHE A 427 -18.70 53.11 30.53
N MET A 428 -18.78 52.47 29.37
CA MET A 428 -19.68 51.33 29.15
C MET A 428 -19.30 50.15 30.04
N VAL A 429 -20.32 49.45 30.53
CA VAL A 429 -20.16 48.29 31.42
C VAL A 429 -20.97 47.10 30.91
N GLY A 430 -20.70 45.90 31.43
CA GLY A 430 -21.52 44.72 31.16
C GLY A 430 -23.00 44.92 31.51
N ALA A 431 -23.92 44.43 30.66
CA ALA A 431 -25.35 44.49 30.85
C ALA A 431 -25.77 43.64 32.04
N SER A 432 -26.11 44.29 33.14
CA SER A 432 -26.77 43.67 34.28
C SER A 432 -28.24 43.46 33.94
N VAL A 433 -28.68 42.25 33.61
CA VAL A 433 -30.06 41.91 33.96
C VAL A 433 -30.09 41.64 35.47
N GLY A 434 -30.07 42.72 36.28
CA GLY A 434 -30.39 42.66 37.71
C GLY A 434 -29.55 43.52 38.68
N ASN A 435 -28.22 43.38 38.71
CA ASN A 435 -27.28 44.19 39.50
C ASN A 435 -25.87 43.58 39.35
N TYR A 436 -24.80 44.41 39.44
CA TYR A 436 -23.38 44.03 39.53
C TYR A 436 -22.97 42.77 38.73
N PRO A 437 -22.48 42.88 37.49
CA PRO A 437 -22.00 41.73 36.73
C PRO A 437 -21.03 40.90 37.57
N GLY A 438 -21.06 39.58 37.39
CA GLY A 438 -20.19 38.61 38.07
C GLY A 438 -18.71 38.74 37.66
N GLY A 439 -18.18 39.96 37.51
CA GLY A 439 -16.83 40.28 37.06
C GLY A 439 -15.73 39.73 37.97
N SER A 440 -16.10 39.27 39.17
CA SER A 440 -15.24 38.56 40.11
C SER A 440 -15.38 37.03 40.09
N ALA A 441 -16.35 36.45 39.36
CA ALA A 441 -16.57 35.01 39.30
C ALA A 441 -15.38 34.31 38.63
N ARG A 442 -14.63 33.54 39.42
CA ARG A 442 -13.42 32.81 39.00
C ARG A 442 -13.07 31.74 40.03
N MET A 443 -12.25 30.76 39.64
CA MET A 443 -11.65 29.82 40.58
C MET A 443 -10.66 30.53 41.52
N PRO A 444 -10.51 30.06 42.78
CA PRO A 444 -9.50 30.60 43.70
C PRO A 444 -8.10 30.62 43.06
N GLY A 445 -7.38 31.74 43.21
CA GLY A 445 -6.03 31.93 42.64
C GLY A 445 -5.99 32.24 41.14
N ALA A 446 -7.11 32.17 40.41
CA ALA A 446 -7.16 32.53 39.00
C ALA A 446 -7.10 34.04 38.78
N PHE A 447 -6.75 34.43 37.54
CA PHE A 447 -6.67 35.81 37.08
C PHE A 447 -7.96 36.60 37.36
N VAL A 448 -7.82 37.80 37.93
CA VAL A 448 -8.96 38.67 38.28
C VAL A 448 -9.34 39.51 37.08
N ARG A 449 -10.51 39.27 36.48
CA ARG A 449 -10.95 39.99 35.27
C ARG A 449 -11.30 41.45 35.55
N HIS A 450 -11.96 41.74 36.65
CA HIS A 450 -12.36 43.11 36.98
C HIS A 450 -11.91 43.44 38.40
N ALA A 451 -11.10 44.48 38.53
CA ALA A 451 -10.49 44.87 39.79
C ALA A 451 -10.17 46.36 39.82
N ARG A 452 -9.68 46.81 40.97
CA ARG A 452 -9.01 48.08 41.14
C ARG A 452 -7.80 47.91 42.05
N LEU A 453 -6.87 48.86 41.98
CA LEU A 453 -5.82 48.95 43.00
C LEU A 453 -6.43 49.40 44.34
N ALA A 454 -5.90 48.89 45.44
CA ALA A 454 -6.32 49.31 46.78
C ALA A 454 -5.91 50.77 47.09
N ALA A 455 -4.82 51.23 46.49
CA ALA A 455 -4.34 52.60 46.63
C ALA A 455 -5.26 53.60 45.90
N THR A 456 -5.61 54.70 46.58
CA THR A 456 -6.41 55.81 46.06
C THR A 456 -5.55 57.07 45.90
N GLY A 457 -6.10 58.13 45.30
CA GLY A 457 -5.39 59.40 45.10
C GLY A 457 -4.27 59.36 44.06
N GLN A 458 -4.26 58.34 43.19
CA GLN A 458 -3.24 58.19 42.15
C GLN A 458 -3.30 59.33 41.13
N THR A 459 -2.17 59.93 40.82
CA THR A 459 -2.03 60.96 39.76
C THR A 459 -1.32 60.43 38.52
N SER A 460 -0.92 59.16 38.54
CA SER A 460 -0.33 58.43 37.41
C SER A 460 -0.60 56.93 37.55
N LEU A 461 -0.47 56.18 36.46
CA LEU A 461 -0.46 54.72 36.52
C LEU A 461 0.86 54.24 37.16
N PRO A 462 0.84 53.37 38.18
CA PRO A 462 2.09 52.86 38.77
C PRO A 462 2.94 52.06 37.77
N ALA A 463 4.26 51.97 37.98
CA ALA A 463 5.11 51.15 37.12
C ALA A 463 4.81 49.64 37.27
N SER A 464 4.41 49.23 38.47
CA SER A 464 3.95 47.87 38.76
C SER A 464 3.08 47.81 40.01
N PHE A 465 2.39 46.70 40.21
CA PHE A 465 1.70 46.35 41.45
C PHE A 465 1.76 44.85 41.69
N THR A 466 1.50 44.40 42.92
CA THR A 466 1.43 42.98 43.26
C THR A 466 0.02 42.46 42.98
N PRO A 467 -0.19 41.46 42.10
CA PRO A 467 -1.52 40.98 41.75
C PRO A 467 -2.38 40.51 42.94
N SER A 468 -1.77 39.99 44.01
CA SER A 468 -2.49 39.56 45.21
C SER A 468 -3.07 40.72 46.04
N THR A 469 -2.64 41.96 45.81
CA THR A 469 -3.10 43.14 46.57
C THR A 469 -4.23 43.90 45.86
N ILE A 470 -4.65 43.45 44.67
CA ILE A 470 -5.76 44.10 43.95
C ILE A 470 -7.09 43.74 44.60
N VAL A 471 -8.01 44.70 44.58
CA VAL A 471 -9.36 44.52 45.09
C VAL A 471 -10.24 44.13 43.92
N ALA A 472 -10.81 42.93 43.95
CA ALA A 472 -11.76 42.51 42.93
C ALA A 472 -12.98 43.43 42.95
N ASP A 473 -13.44 43.86 41.77
CA ASP A 473 -14.46 44.89 41.62
C ASP A 473 -15.57 44.39 40.67
N ALA A 474 -16.77 44.91 40.84
CA ALA A 474 -17.94 44.56 40.04
C ALA A 474 -18.27 45.62 38.98
N ASN A 475 -17.34 46.55 38.72
CA ASN A 475 -17.49 47.63 37.75
C ASN A 475 -17.73 47.16 36.30
N ALA A 476 -17.20 45.98 35.92
CA ALA A 476 -17.19 45.39 34.58
C ALA A 476 -17.11 46.41 33.42
N ILE A 477 -16.19 47.37 33.53
CA ILE A 477 -15.93 48.32 32.45
C ILE A 477 -15.51 47.54 31.21
N TRP A 478 -16.10 47.87 30.06
CA TRP A 478 -15.71 47.32 28.77
C TRP A 478 -14.41 47.98 28.30
N ALA A 479 -13.44 47.15 27.90
CA ALA A 479 -12.21 47.61 27.26
C ALA A 479 -11.75 46.62 26.19
N ALA A 480 -10.98 47.12 25.23
CA ALA A 480 -10.33 46.31 24.21
C ALA A 480 -8.91 46.79 23.91
N VAL A 481 -8.17 46.03 23.10
CA VAL A 481 -6.83 46.37 22.60
C VAL A 481 -6.77 46.19 21.09
N SER A 482 -6.00 47.04 20.39
CA SER A 482 -5.81 46.98 18.94
C SER A 482 -4.39 47.29 18.46
#